data_AF-A0A3S0RB76-F1
#
_entry.id   AF-A0A3S0RB76-F1
#
_cell.length_a   1.000
_cell.length_b   1.000
_cell.length_c   1.000
_cell.angle_alpha   90.00
_cell.angle_beta   90.00
_cell.angle_gamma   90.00
#
_symmetry.space_group_name_H-M   'P 1'
#
loop_
_entity.id
_entity.type
_entity.pdbx_description
1 polymer ?
#
loop_
_entity_poly.entity_id
_entity_poly.type
_entity_poly.pdbx_seq_one_letter_code
_entity_poly.pdbx_strand_id
1 'polypeptide(L)'
;MKRIVILTALLVAVIGLAMGQTEIRTAEELAAIGTDRETLSGSYILMNDLTLDDWVPIGRLDHDGEMGFSGTFDGNGHTITLNSFGPETDNRSVGLHSMFPTK
;
A
#
# COMPACT_ATOMS: atom_id res chain seq x y z
N MET A 1 -0.15 2.64 -30.91
CA MET A 1 -1.03 1.74 -30.12
C MET A 1 -0.18 1.13 -29.02
N LYS A 2 -0.12 1.78 -27.85
CA LYS A 2 0.65 1.27 -26.70
C LYS A 2 -0.25 0.23 -26.02
N ARG A 3 0.17 -1.02 -26.05
CA ARG A 3 -0.51 -2.13 -25.39
C ARG A 3 -0.37 -1.91 -23.89
N ILE A 4 -1.45 -1.49 -23.24
CA ILE A 4 -1.55 -1.48 -21.79
C ILE A 4 -1.75 -2.93 -21.39
N VAL A 5 -0.65 -3.58 -21.02
CA VAL A 5 -0.69 -4.90 -20.40
C VAL A 5 -1.11 -4.67 -18.96
N ILE A 6 -2.40 -4.85 -18.66
CA ILE A 6 -2.86 -4.98 -17.28
C ILE A 6 -2.35 -6.36 -16.84
N LEU A 7 -1.15 -6.35 -16.26
CA LEU A 7 -0.55 -7.52 -15.63
C LEU A 7 -1.38 -7.75 -14.36
N THR A 8 -2.35 -8.65 -14.45
CA THR A 8 -3.06 -9.16 -13.27
C THR A 8 -2.02 -9.90 -12.43
N ALA A 9 -1.36 -9.18 -11.54
CA ALA A 9 -0.48 -9.76 -10.55
C ALA A 9 -1.36 -10.58 -9.62
N LEU A 10 -1.45 -11.88 -9.91
CA LEU A 10 -1.89 -12.88 -8.97
C LEU A 10 -0.86 -12.91 -7.84
N LEU A 11 -0.99 -12.00 -6.88
CA LEU A 11 -0.21 -12.03 -5.65
C LEU A 11 -0.70 -13.25 -4.87
N VAL A 12 0.07 -14.34 -4.96
CA VAL A 12 -0.08 -15.48 -4.06
C VAL A 12 0.32 -14.97 -2.69
N ALA A 13 -0.65 -14.43 -1.95
CA ALA A 13 -0.51 -14.24 -0.52
C ALA A 13 -0.21 -15.62 0.08
N VAL A 14 1.04 -15.78 0.53
CA VAL A 14 1.46 -16.93 1.31
C VAL A 14 0.48 -17.08 2.47
N ILE A 15 -0.04 -18.28 2.60
CA ILE A 15 -1.16 -18.66 3.45
C ILE A 15 -0.78 -18.46 4.92
N GLY A 16 -1.12 -17.30 5.50
CA GLY A 16 -1.10 -17.07 6.94
C GLY A 16 -2.47 -17.37 7.55
N LEU A 17 -2.88 -18.65 7.58
CA LEU A 17 -4.16 -19.02 8.18
C LEU A 17 -4.10 -18.91 9.71
N ALA A 18 -4.99 -18.06 10.21
CA ALA A 18 -5.43 -17.87 11.59
C ALA A 18 -4.43 -17.18 12.55
N MET A 19 -4.66 -15.88 12.77
CA MET A 19 -4.10 -14.96 13.79
C MET A 19 -2.84 -14.14 13.43
N GLY A 20 -2.29 -14.25 12.21
CA GLY A 20 -1.05 -13.54 11.81
C GLY A 20 -1.30 -12.36 10.87
N GLN A 21 -0.54 -11.29 11.05
CA GLN A 21 -0.50 -10.15 10.11
C GLN A 21 0.16 -10.58 8.78
N THR A 22 -0.23 -9.95 7.67
CA THR A 22 0.41 -10.13 6.37
C THR A 22 1.80 -9.50 6.40
N GLU A 23 2.82 -10.29 6.14
CA GLU A 23 4.21 -9.83 6.17
C GLU A 23 4.55 -9.00 4.92
N ILE A 24 5.23 -7.88 5.15
CA ILE A 24 5.74 -6.98 4.12
C ILE A 24 7.26 -6.97 4.22
N ARG A 25 7.94 -7.42 3.17
CA ARG A 25 9.40 -7.55 3.07
C ARG A 25 10.01 -6.64 2.02
N THR A 26 9.19 -6.13 1.11
CA THR A 26 9.61 -5.37 -0.08
C THR A 26 8.74 -4.13 -0.30
N ALA A 27 9.26 -3.17 -1.06
CA ALA A 27 8.53 -1.97 -1.45
C ALA A 27 7.32 -2.30 -2.35
N GLU A 28 7.44 -3.33 -3.19
CA GLU A 28 6.40 -3.79 -4.09
C GLU A 28 5.22 -4.42 -3.33
N GLU A 29 5.49 -5.21 -2.30
CA GLU A 29 4.45 -5.76 -1.41
C GLU A 29 3.71 -4.64 -0.66
N LEU A 30 4.43 -3.61 -0.23
CA LEU A 30 3.83 -2.44 0.41
C LEU A 30 2.94 -1.65 -0.55
N ALA A 31 3.40 -1.43 -1.78
CA ALA A 31 2.62 -0.74 -2.82
C ALA A 31 1.31 -1.49 -3.16
N ALA A 32 1.33 -2.82 -3.09
CA ALA A 32 0.17 -3.65 -3.37
C ALA A 32 -0.99 -3.47 -2.37
N ILE A 33 -0.77 -2.89 -1.18
CA ILE A 33 -1.85 -2.62 -0.22
C ILE A 33 -2.87 -1.61 -0.80
N GLY A 34 -2.44 -0.72 -1.70
CA GLY A 34 -3.26 0.36 -2.25
C GLY A 34 -4.15 -0.01 -3.44
N THR A 35 -4.25 -1.29 -3.83
CA THR A 35 -4.90 -1.66 -5.10
C THR A 35 -6.42 -1.81 -5.02
N ASP A 36 -6.95 -2.25 -3.88
CA ASP A 36 -8.38 -2.50 -3.67
C ASP A 36 -8.82 -2.34 -2.21
N ARG A 37 -10.12 -2.47 -1.97
CA ARG A 37 -10.73 -2.19 -0.66
C ARG A 37 -10.49 -3.30 0.36
N GLU A 38 -10.23 -4.53 -0.08
CA GLU A 38 -9.89 -5.61 0.85
C GLU A 38 -8.49 -5.39 1.40
N THR A 39 -7.52 -5.11 0.53
CA THR A 39 -6.13 -4.82 0.93
C THR A 39 -6.03 -3.58 1.81
N LEU A 40 -6.76 -2.50 1.51
CA LEU A 40 -6.76 -1.29 2.35
C LEU A 40 -7.26 -1.51 3.79
N SER A 41 -7.96 -2.61 4.05
CA SER A 41 -8.50 -2.96 5.38
C SER A 41 -7.73 -4.06 6.10
N GLY A 42 -6.64 -4.57 5.50
CA GLY A 42 -5.86 -5.68 6.03
C GLY A 42 -5.03 -5.37 7.28
N SER A 43 -4.39 -6.40 7.83
CA SER A 43 -3.39 -6.27 8.91
C SER A 43 -2.01 -6.63 8.38
N TYR A 44 -1.03 -5.77 8.57
CA TYR A 44 0.29 -5.87 7.97
C TYR A 44 1.40 -5.74 9.00
N ILE A 45 2.52 -6.43 8.79
CA ILE A 45 3.71 -6.35 9.62
C ILE A 45 4.96 -6.21 8.74
N LEU A 46 5.84 -5.26 9.05
CA LEU A 46 7.14 -5.17 8.39
C LEU A 46 8.06 -6.29 8.88
N MET A 47 8.84 -6.84 7.95
CA MET A 47 9.86 -7.84 8.24
C MET A 47 11.27 -7.38 7.82
N ASN A 48 11.39 -6.19 7.23
CA ASN A 48 12.63 -5.55 6.80
C ASN A 48 12.49 -4.04 6.85
N ASP A 49 13.63 -3.34 6.94
CA ASP A 49 13.69 -1.92 6.60
C ASP A 49 13.47 -1.74 5.09
N LEU A 50 12.66 -0.75 4.73
CA LEU A 50 12.32 -0.47 3.34
C LEU A 50 12.79 0.94 2.96
N THR A 51 13.31 1.09 1.75
CA THR A 51 13.49 2.38 1.09
C THR A 51 12.55 2.43 -0.10
N LEU A 52 11.72 3.47 -0.16
CA LEU A 52 10.72 3.65 -1.21
C LEU A 52 11.18 4.80 -2.11
N ASP A 53 11.47 4.45 -3.36
CA ASP A 53 11.75 5.38 -4.44
C ASP A 53 10.50 5.56 -5.29
N ASP A 54 10.31 6.79 -5.76
CA ASP A 54 9.18 7.23 -6.60
C ASP A 54 7.82 6.79 -6.02
N TRP A 55 7.71 6.88 -4.69
CA TRP A 55 6.59 6.36 -3.94
C TRP A 55 5.28 7.06 -4.31
N VAL A 56 4.24 6.25 -4.55
CA VAL A 56 2.87 6.70 -4.70
C VAL A 56 2.10 6.29 -3.45
N PRO A 57 1.57 7.25 -2.66
CA PRO A 57 0.85 6.95 -1.42
C PRO A 57 -0.30 5.94 -1.62
N ILE A 58 -0.47 5.00 -0.69
CA ILE A 58 -1.55 4.00 -0.79
C ILE A 58 -2.91 4.58 -0.41
N GLY A 59 -3.95 4.14 -1.10
CA GLY A 59 -5.31 4.69 -1.01
C GLY A 59 -5.57 5.73 -2.10
N ARG A 60 -6.83 5.87 -2.51
CA ARG A 60 -7.22 6.81 -3.57
C ARG A 60 -8.59 7.43 -3.30
N LEU A 61 -8.80 8.63 -3.86
CA LEU A 61 -10.12 9.16 -4.09
C LEU A 61 -10.52 8.76 -5.52
N ASP A 62 -11.59 8.00 -5.67
CA ASP A 62 -12.16 7.74 -6.98
C ASP A 62 -13.64 8.17 -7.03
N HIS A 63 -14.31 7.88 -8.15
CA HIS A 63 -15.69 8.30 -8.35
C HIS A 63 -16.68 7.68 -7.36
N ASP A 64 -16.32 6.56 -6.73
CA ASP A 64 -17.13 5.84 -5.75
C ASP A 64 -16.90 6.35 -4.32
N GLY A 65 -15.97 7.28 -4.14
CA GLY A 65 -15.69 7.97 -2.88
C GLY A 65 -14.27 7.75 -2.36
N GLU A 66 -14.12 7.95 -1.06
CA GLU A 66 -12.85 7.86 -0.36
C GLU A 66 -12.47 6.40 -0.09
N MET A 67 -11.36 5.92 -0.68
CA MET A 67 -10.73 4.65 -0.34
C MET A 67 -9.40 4.88 0.39
N GLY A 68 -9.51 5.30 1.66
CA GLY A 68 -8.38 5.41 2.57
C GLY A 68 -7.96 4.06 3.15
N PHE A 69 -6.72 4.00 3.67
CA PHE A 69 -6.27 2.84 4.46
C PHE A 69 -7.03 2.82 5.79
N SER A 70 -7.67 1.70 6.09
CA SER A 70 -8.42 1.46 7.34
C SER A 70 -7.93 0.24 8.11
N GLY A 71 -6.83 -0.35 7.66
CA GLY A 71 -6.20 -1.52 8.25
C GLY A 71 -5.31 -1.22 9.46
N THR A 72 -4.52 -2.22 9.84
CA THR A 72 -3.46 -2.08 10.85
C THR A 72 -2.11 -2.31 10.19
N PHE A 73 -1.13 -1.50 10.57
CA PHE A 73 0.23 -1.58 10.03
C PHE A 73 1.21 -1.57 11.20
N ASP A 74 1.81 -2.71 11.49
CA ASP A 74 2.83 -2.87 12.53
C ASP A 74 4.21 -2.71 11.89
N GLY A 75 4.94 -1.70 12.35
CA GLY A 75 6.31 -1.46 11.89
C GLY A 75 7.31 -2.50 12.40
N ASN A 76 6.98 -3.27 13.45
CA ASN A 76 7.84 -4.33 14.00
C ASN A 76 9.29 -3.91 14.27
N GLY A 77 9.50 -2.65 14.63
CA GLY A 77 10.84 -2.07 14.86
C GLY A 77 11.64 -1.73 13.59
N HIS A 78 11.07 -1.93 12.40
CA HIS A 78 11.68 -1.57 11.11
C HIS A 78 11.33 -0.15 10.66
N THR A 79 12.19 0.39 9.79
CA THR A 79 12.06 1.74 9.24
C THR A 79 11.60 1.72 7.78
N ILE A 80 10.67 2.62 7.43
CA ILE A 80 10.38 2.98 6.05
C ILE A 80 11.00 4.34 5.76
N THR A 81 11.89 4.40 4.78
CA THR A 81 12.48 5.64 4.26
C THR A 81 11.80 6.02 2.95
N LEU A 82 11.18 7.19 2.91
CA LEU A 82 10.61 7.78 1.68
C LEU A 82 11.70 8.61 0.99
N ASN A 83 12.29 8.11 -0.08
CA ASN A 83 13.42 8.76 -0.75
C ASN A 83 12.96 9.76 -1.84
N SER A 84 11.92 9.41 -2.61
CA SER A 84 11.25 10.30 -3.55
C SER A 84 9.76 9.95 -3.69
N PHE A 85 8.98 10.90 -4.22
CA PHE A 85 7.57 10.68 -4.57
C PHE A 85 7.40 10.64 -6.09
N GLY A 86 6.54 9.74 -6.56
CA GLY A 86 6.18 9.63 -7.96
C GLY A 86 5.37 10.83 -8.46
N PRO A 87 5.25 11.02 -9.79
CA PRO A 87 4.54 12.16 -10.40
C PRO A 87 3.02 12.12 -10.20
N GLU A 88 2.47 11.00 -9.73
CA GLU A 88 1.04 10.79 -9.49
C GLU A 88 0.67 11.10 -8.04
N THR A 89 0.80 12.36 -7.66
CA THR A 89 0.00 12.90 -6.55
C THR A 89 -1.01 13.84 -7.17
N ASP A 90 -2.29 13.43 -7.22
CA ASP A 90 -3.32 14.46 -7.03
C ASP A 90 -2.90 15.19 -5.74
N ASN A 91 -2.93 16.52 -5.72
CA ASN A 91 -2.30 17.39 -4.70
C ASN A 91 -2.89 17.20 -3.26
N ARG A 92 -3.61 16.10 -3.04
CA ARG A 92 -4.32 15.66 -1.85
C ARG A 92 -3.65 14.45 -1.18
N SER A 93 -2.63 13.85 -1.80
CA SER A 93 -1.99 12.61 -1.33
C SER A 93 -0.54 12.86 -0.95
N VAL A 94 -0.23 12.89 0.35
CA VAL A 94 1.15 13.05 0.85
C VAL A 94 1.46 12.02 1.93
N GLY A 95 2.68 11.46 1.91
CA GLY A 95 3.17 10.52 2.92
C GLY A 95 2.99 9.04 2.56
N LEU A 96 3.01 8.16 3.58
CA LEU A 96 2.89 6.71 3.38
C LEU A 96 1.47 6.33 2.92
N HIS A 97 0.46 6.91 3.56
CA HIS A 97 -0.95 6.75 3.22
C HIS A 97 -1.46 8.03 2.59
N SER A 98 -2.22 7.90 1.50
CA SER A 98 -2.82 9.03 0.80
C SER A 98 -3.86 9.77 1.67
N MET A 99 -4.59 9.05 2.53
CA MET A 99 -5.73 9.60 3.26
C MET A 99 -6.09 8.74 4.46
N PHE A 100 -6.44 9.39 5.59
CA PHE A 100 -7.09 8.76 6.73
C PHE A 100 -8.58 9.17 6.70
N PRO A 101 -9.53 8.22 6.78
CA PRO A 101 -10.95 8.55 6.71
C PRO A 101 -11.33 9.56 7.81
N THR A 102 -11.94 10.69 7.42
CA THR A 102 -12.56 11.60 8.38
C THR A 102 -13.86 10.98 8.89
N LYS A 103 -14.02 10.94 10.22
CA LYS A 103 -15.21 10.38 10.89
C LYS A 103 -16.51 11.06 10.47
#